data_AF-A0A953AM47-F1
#
_entry.id   AF-A0A953AM47-F1
#
_cell.length_a   1.000
_cell.length_b   1.000
_cell.length_c   1.000
_cell.angle_alpha   90.00
_cell.angle_beta   90.00
_cell.angle_gamma   90.00
#
_symmetry.space_group_name_H-M   'P 1'
#
loop_
_entity.id
_entity.type
_entity.pdbx_description
1 polymer ?
#
loop_
_entity_poly.entity_id
_entity_poly.type
_entity_poly.pdbx_seq_one_letter_code
_entity_poly.pdbx_strand_id
1 'polypeptide(L)'
;MQAFVFTDEALERHAGRFVWLSIDTERPENAAFVERYPVEAWPTLMVIDPSDGSVVVRWLGGMTVPQLVRLLDDAERALSGHSGGAAEAALAEADRLYGAGRVTEAIASWQRALELAPPKWTERPRVVESTLLAMLTADQAPRCVELARAELPGMASSPSRANAAAVGLFCALGLERADPARAPAIAELETAVQAELEQALGPHGTLNADDVSGLYDALVSAREDAGDEAGKRAVAQRWASYLEAQAAKAPNAEARAVFDSHRLSAYLALGEVARAVPMLEASEKALPGDYNPPARLAYALFKLGRFKDALAANDRALRLVYGPSKLRVLENRAEILEGMNDLAGAEKALRDAIAAWEALPQAQQREQVRQRLERALEALEARRGMKH
;
A
#
# COMPACT_ATOMS: atom_id res chain seq x y z
N MET A 1 -6.80 -7.32 7.43
CA MET A 1 -6.93 -8.79 7.45
C MET A 1 -7.32 -9.36 8.80
N GLN A 2 -6.67 -9.00 9.92
CA GLN A 2 -6.96 -9.59 11.24
C GLN A 2 -8.46 -9.62 11.61
N ALA A 3 -9.17 -8.51 11.43
CA ALA A 3 -10.59 -8.40 11.82
C ALA A 3 -11.59 -8.93 10.77
N PHE A 4 -11.14 -9.28 9.57
CA PHE A 4 -12.04 -9.56 8.42
C PHE A 4 -11.75 -10.87 7.68
N VAL A 5 -10.57 -11.47 7.90
CA VAL A 5 -10.08 -12.61 7.10
C VAL A 5 -9.63 -13.74 8.00
N PHE A 6 -8.75 -13.46 8.96
CA PHE A 6 -8.16 -14.50 9.82
C PHE A 6 -9.14 -15.11 10.83
N THR A 7 -10.34 -14.53 10.97
CA THR A 7 -11.40 -15.00 11.86
C THR A 7 -12.46 -15.83 11.13
N ASP A 8 -12.30 -16.08 9.83
CA ASP A 8 -13.30 -16.79 9.03
C ASP A 8 -13.18 -18.32 9.16
N GLU A 9 -14.31 -18.99 9.34
CA GLU A 9 -14.41 -20.46 9.53
C GLU A 9 -13.89 -21.24 8.32
N ALA A 10 -13.87 -20.65 7.12
CA ALA A 10 -13.33 -21.31 5.92
C ALA A 10 -11.84 -21.68 6.06
N LEU A 11 -11.11 -21.08 7.00
CA LEU A 11 -9.71 -21.40 7.30
C LEU A 11 -9.53 -22.65 8.17
N GLU A 12 -10.59 -23.20 8.78
CA GLU A 12 -10.50 -24.39 9.65
C GLU A 12 -9.95 -25.62 8.91
N ARG A 13 -10.17 -25.73 7.59
CA ARG A 13 -9.60 -26.80 6.75
C ARG A 13 -8.06 -26.80 6.71
N HIS A 14 -7.43 -25.70 7.09
CA HIS A 14 -5.97 -25.54 7.19
C HIS A 14 -5.46 -25.68 8.65
N ALA A 15 -6.34 -25.98 9.60
CA ALA A 15 -5.96 -26.18 11.00
C ALA A 15 -4.97 -27.34 11.15
N GLY A 16 -3.92 -27.11 11.93
CA GLY A 16 -2.84 -28.09 12.15
C GLY A 16 -1.89 -28.29 10.96
N ARG A 17 -2.12 -27.62 9.83
CA ARG A 17 -1.29 -27.73 8.61
C ARG A 17 -0.25 -26.61 8.51
N PHE A 18 -0.51 -25.48 9.18
CA PHE A 18 0.38 -24.32 9.25
C PHE A 18 0.59 -23.86 10.69
N VAL A 19 1.79 -23.36 10.97
CA VAL A 19 2.06 -22.56 12.17
C VAL A 19 1.88 -21.09 11.80
N TRP A 20 0.90 -20.45 12.42
CA TRP A 20 0.58 -19.04 12.17
C TRP A 20 1.44 -18.14 13.04
N LEU A 21 2.09 -17.16 12.42
CA LEU A 21 2.93 -16.18 13.10
C LEU A 21 2.61 -14.78 12.55
N SER A 22 2.39 -13.83 13.46
CA SER A 22 2.28 -12.41 13.13
C SER A 22 3.55 -11.71 13.61
N ILE A 23 4.29 -11.13 12.68
CA ILE A 23 5.51 -10.37 12.97
C ILE A 23 5.24 -8.89 12.72
N ASP A 24 5.45 -8.09 13.77
CA ASP A 24 5.58 -6.65 13.64
C ASP A 24 7.00 -6.32 13.18
N THR A 25 7.14 -5.99 11.91
CA THR A 25 8.43 -5.76 11.27
C THR A 25 9.10 -4.46 11.72
N GLU A 26 8.42 -3.59 12.48
CA GLU A 26 8.99 -2.34 12.97
C GLU A 26 9.64 -2.48 14.36
N ARG A 27 9.41 -3.61 15.04
CA ARG A 27 10.00 -3.90 16.34
C ARG A 27 11.48 -4.26 16.23
N PRO A 28 12.38 -3.63 17.01
CA PRO A 28 13.80 -3.95 16.99
C PRO A 28 14.10 -5.44 17.27
N GLU A 29 13.32 -6.08 18.13
CA GLU A 29 13.46 -7.51 18.43
C GLU A 29 13.22 -8.42 17.21
N ASN A 30 12.52 -7.94 16.18
CA ASN A 30 12.25 -8.68 14.95
C ASN A 30 13.24 -8.35 13.82
N ALA A 31 14.28 -7.55 14.08
CA ALA A 31 15.25 -7.13 13.07
C ALA A 31 15.91 -8.29 12.32
N ALA A 32 16.32 -9.35 13.04
CA ALA A 32 16.94 -10.52 12.42
C ALA A 32 15.97 -11.28 11.50
N PHE A 33 14.67 -11.27 11.81
CA PHE A 33 13.66 -11.85 10.93
C PHE A 33 13.52 -11.01 9.66
N VAL A 34 13.45 -9.68 9.78
CA VAL A 34 13.35 -8.75 8.64
C VAL A 34 14.59 -8.80 7.76
N GLU A 35 15.78 -8.97 8.34
CA GLU A 35 17.02 -9.15 7.59
C GLU A 35 17.01 -10.44 6.76
N ARG A 36 16.53 -11.55 7.34
CA ARG A 36 16.41 -12.82 6.63
C ARG A 36 15.27 -12.81 5.59
N TYR A 37 14.19 -12.10 5.89
CA TYR A 37 12.97 -12.04 5.07
C TYR A 37 12.56 -10.58 4.84
N PRO A 38 13.24 -9.85 3.92
CA PRO A 38 13.00 -8.43 3.69
C PRO A 38 11.53 -8.14 3.36
N VAL A 39 10.93 -7.14 4.01
CA VAL A 39 9.53 -6.72 3.78
C VAL A 39 9.50 -5.31 3.22
N GLU A 40 8.96 -5.17 2.00
CA GLU A 40 8.95 -3.89 1.28
C GLU A 40 7.59 -3.20 1.29
N ALA A 41 6.51 -3.96 1.47
CA ALA A 41 5.13 -3.49 1.51
C ALA A 41 4.35 -4.22 2.61
N TRP A 42 3.30 -3.58 3.15
CA TRP A 42 2.48 -4.13 4.23
C TRP A 42 0.98 -4.09 3.91
N PRO A 43 0.22 -5.13 4.30
CA PRO A 43 0.71 -6.38 4.87
C PRO A 43 1.46 -7.24 3.83
N THR A 44 2.38 -8.08 4.29
CA THR A 44 3.01 -9.14 3.48
C THR A 44 2.74 -10.47 4.16
N LEU A 45 2.27 -11.46 3.38
CA LEU A 45 2.13 -12.84 3.84
C LEU A 45 3.23 -13.69 3.21
N MET A 46 3.81 -14.58 4.01
CA MET A 46 4.83 -15.52 3.57
C MET A 46 4.51 -16.92 4.08
N VAL A 47 4.69 -17.93 3.23
CA VAL A 47 4.81 -19.32 3.66
C VAL A 47 6.27 -19.72 3.57
N ILE A 48 6.82 -20.16 4.69
CA ILE A 48 8.24 -20.51 4.84
C ILE A 48 8.35 -22.02 5.00
N ASP A 49 9.21 -22.66 4.21
CA ASP A 49 9.55 -24.07 4.37
C ASP A 49 10.34 -24.27 5.66
N PRO A 50 9.87 -25.07 6.63
CA PRO A 50 10.58 -25.26 7.89
C PRO A 50 11.89 -26.04 7.75
N SER A 51 12.11 -26.76 6.64
CA SER A 51 13.29 -27.63 6.44
C SER A 51 14.56 -26.85 6.13
N ASP A 52 14.45 -25.76 5.35
CA ASP A 52 15.59 -24.91 4.95
C ASP A 52 15.36 -23.41 5.22
N GLY A 53 14.13 -23.03 5.59
CA GLY A 53 13.72 -21.66 5.85
C GLY A 53 13.57 -20.81 4.60
N SER A 54 13.41 -21.42 3.42
CA SER A 54 13.12 -20.71 2.16
C SER A 54 11.67 -20.21 2.12
N VAL A 55 11.43 -19.09 1.41
CA VAL A 55 10.08 -18.57 1.18
C VAL A 55 9.50 -19.28 -0.04
N VAL A 56 8.41 -20.03 0.18
CA VAL A 56 7.73 -20.81 -0.86
C VAL A 56 6.69 -19.97 -1.58
N VAL A 57 5.98 -19.11 -0.82
CA VAL A 57 5.00 -18.18 -1.36
C VAL A 57 5.15 -16.85 -0.66
N ARG A 58 5.05 -15.75 -1.41
CA ARG A 58 4.93 -14.40 -0.90
C ARG A 58 3.75 -13.69 -1.56
N TRP A 59 2.97 -12.99 -0.75
CA TRP A 59 1.85 -12.17 -1.20
C TRP A 59 1.95 -10.77 -0.59
N LEU A 60 1.76 -9.75 -1.42
CA LEU A 60 1.70 -8.36 -0.97
C LEU A 60 0.25 -7.88 -0.91
N GLY A 61 -0.05 -7.09 0.12
CA GLY A 61 -1.36 -6.46 0.28
C GLY A 61 -2.38 -7.35 0.97
N GLY A 62 -3.58 -6.80 1.12
CA GLY A 62 -4.72 -7.54 1.64
C GLY A 62 -5.11 -8.69 0.73
N MET A 63 -5.90 -9.62 1.26
CA MET A 63 -6.54 -10.67 0.48
C MET A 63 -7.90 -11.00 1.09
N THR A 64 -8.83 -11.42 0.22
CA THR A 64 -10.10 -12.02 0.64
C THR A 64 -9.89 -13.42 1.22
N VAL A 65 -10.89 -13.94 1.92
CA VAL A 65 -10.86 -15.31 2.47
C VAL A 65 -10.61 -16.37 1.37
N PRO A 66 -11.29 -16.35 0.20
CA PRO A 66 -11.01 -17.31 -0.86
C PRO A 66 -9.58 -17.22 -1.42
N GLN A 67 -9.01 -16.01 -1.51
CA GLN A 67 -7.62 -15.83 -1.93
C GLN A 67 -6.64 -16.43 -0.92
N LEU A 68 -6.87 -16.24 0.39
CA LEU A 68 -6.03 -16.85 1.44
C LEU A 68 -6.10 -18.37 1.41
N VAL A 69 -7.31 -18.94 1.36
CA VAL A 69 -7.52 -20.40 1.27
C VAL A 69 -6.74 -20.99 0.10
N ARG A 70 -6.80 -20.33 -1.05
CA ARG A 70 -6.12 -20.78 -2.26
C ARG A 70 -4.60 -20.65 -2.14
N LEU A 71 -4.10 -19.54 -1.62
CA LEU A 71 -2.68 -19.34 -1.38
C LEU A 71 -2.08 -20.44 -0.50
N LEU A 72 -2.79 -20.84 0.56
CA LEU A 72 -2.37 -21.92 1.45
C LEU A 72 -2.37 -23.28 0.73
N ASP A 73 -3.43 -23.59 -0.01
CA ASP A 73 -3.50 -24.81 -0.83
C ASP A 73 -2.35 -24.87 -1.85
N ASP A 74 -1.98 -23.74 -2.45
CA ASP A 74 -0.90 -23.63 -3.44
C ASP A 74 0.47 -23.81 -2.79
N ALA A 75 0.67 -23.22 -1.60
CA ALA A 75 1.91 -23.35 -0.86
C ALA A 75 2.19 -24.80 -0.43
N GLU A 76 1.16 -25.56 -0.01
CA GLU A 76 1.33 -26.99 0.31
C GLU A 76 1.68 -27.83 -0.91
N ARG A 77 1.10 -27.53 -2.08
CA ARG A 77 1.47 -28.22 -3.32
C ARG A 77 2.93 -27.96 -3.68
N ALA A 78 3.37 -26.70 -3.57
CA ALA A 78 4.77 -26.34 -3.79
C ALA A 78 5.73 -27.06 -2.81
N LEU A 79 5.39 -27.10 -1.51
CA LEU A 79 6.17 -27.82 -0.49
C LEU A 79 6.25 -29.33 -0.74
N SER A 80 5.18 -29.92 -1.27
CA SER A 80 5.13 -31.37 -1.53
C SER A 80 5.97 -31.82 -2.74
N GLY A 81 6.71 -30.92 -3.38
CA GLY A 81 7.50 -31.22 -4.59
C GLY A 81 6.65 -31.51 -5.83
N HIS A 82 5.32 -31.37 -5.73
CA HIS A 82 4.42 -31.36 -6.87
C HIS A 82 4.49 -29.98 -7.53
N SER A 83 5.66 -29.64 -8.08
CA SER A 83 5.76 -28.50 -8.98
C SER A 83 4.76 -28.74 -10.11
N GLY A 84 3.87 -27.77 -10.34
CA GLY A 84 3.03 -27.79 -11.53
C GLY A 84 3.87 -27.80 -12.82
N GLY A 85 3.26 -27.50 -13.95
CA GLY A 85 4.00 -27.35 -15.21
C GLY A 85 5.06 -26.25 -15.15
N ALA A 86 5.71 -26.01 -16.28
CA ALA A 86 6.80 -25.04 -16.38
C ALA A 86 6.36 -23.60 -15.98
N ALA A 87 5.08 -23.26 -16.15
CA ALA A 87 4.51 -21.97 -15.73
C ALA A 87 4.47 -21.82 -14.20
N GLU A 88 4.04 -22.85 -13.48
CA GLU A 88 4.02 -22.86 -12.02
C GLU A 88 5.43 -22.79 -11.44
N ALA A 89 6.40 -23.46 -12.06
CA ALA A 89 7.81 -23.37 -11.65
C ALA A 89 8.36 -21.94 -11.82
N ALA A 90 8.04 -21.28 -12.93
CA ALA A 90 8.45 -19.89 -13.17
C ALA A 90 7.76 -18.90 -12.22
N LEU A 91 6.50 -19.14 -11.85
CA LEU A 91 5.79 -18.36 -10.83
C LEU A 91 6.45 -18.51 -9.46
N ALA A 92 6.72 -19.74 -9.00
CA ALA A 92 7.36 -19.97 -7.72
C ALA A 92 8.74 -19.29 -7.64
N GLU A 93 9.52 -19.36 -8.73
CA GLU A 93 10.80 -18.68 -8.81
C GLU A 93 10.66 -17.15 -8.74
N ALA A 94 9.65 -16.60 -9.41
CA ALA A 94 9.38 -15.16 -9.38
C ALA A 94 9.02 -14.67 -7.97
N ASP A 95 8.13 -15.38 -7.28
CA ASP A 95 7.73 -15.05 -5.91
C ASP A 95 8.93 -15.12 -4.94
N ARG A 96 9.82 -16.10 -5.11
CA ARG A 96 11.07 -16.24 -4.34
C ARG A 96 12.04 -15.09 -4.62
N LEU A 97 12.26 -14.74 -5.89
CA LEU A 97 13.13 -13.62 -6.29
C LEU A 97 12.60 -12.29 -5.76
N TYR A 98 11.28 -12.09 -5.83
CA TYR A 98 10.63 -10.90 -5.33
C TYR A 98 10.76 -10.79 -3.80
N GLY A 99 10.57 -11.92 -3.09
CA GLY A 99 10.80 -11.98 -1.65
C GLY A 99 12.25 -11.69 -1.23
N ALA A 100 13.22 -11.88 -2.11
CA ALA A 100 14.62 -11.54 -1.90
C ALA A 100 14.98 -10.10 -2.33
N GLY A 101 13.99 -9.25 -2.67
CA GLY A 101 14.21 -7.88 -3.16
C GLY A 101 14.81 -7.81 -4.58
N ARG A 102 14.88 -8.94 -5.30
CA ARG A 102 15.46 -9.02 -6.66
C ARG A 102 14.38 -8.70 -7.69
N VAL A 103 13.81 -7.49 -7.58
CA VAL A 103 12.59 -7.07 -8.30
C VAL A 103 12.70 -7.25 -9.83
N THR A 104 13.81 -6.85 -10.44
CA THR A 104 14.02 -6.98 -11.90
C THR A 104 13.98 -8.45 -12.36
N GLU A 105 14.54 -9.35 -11.57
CA GLU A 105 14.59 -10.78 -11.89
C GLU A 105 13.24 -11.45 -11.65
N ALA A 106 12.53 -11.03 -10.60
CA ALA A 106 11.16 -11.44 -10.35
C ALA A 106 10.24 -11.07 -11.52
N ILE A 107 10.33 -9.83 -12.02
CA ILE A 107 9.60 -9.38 -13.21
C ILE A 107 9.87 -10.31 -14.40
N ALA A 108 11.15 -10.61 -14.69
CA ALA A 108 11.49 -11.50 -15.79
C ALA A 108 10.92 -12.92 -15.61
N SER A 109 10.92 -13.44 -14.37
CA SER A 109 10.39 -14.78 -14.08
C SER A 109 8.86 -14.83 -14.15
N TRP A 110 8.13 -13.80 -13.71
CA TRP A 110 6.67 -13.74 -13.90
C TRP A 110 6.30 -13.60 -15.38
N GLN A 111 7.04 -12.82 -16.16
CA GLN A 111 6.82 -12.74 -17.61
C GLN A 111 7.00 -14.10 -18.29
N ARG A 112 8.06 -14.82 -17.92
CA ARG A 112 8.27 -16.20 -18.38
C ARG A 112 7.11 -17.13 -17.95
N ALA A 113 6.56 -16.95 -16.76
CA ALA A 113 5.40 -17.72 -16.31
C ALA A 113 4.18 -17.45 -17.21
N LEU A 114 3.93 -16.20 -17.60
CA LEU A 114 2.85 -15.83 -18.52
C LEU A 114 3.04 -16.41 -19.93
N GLU A 115 4.28 -16.48 -20.42
CA GLU A 115 4.61 -17.09 -21.73
C GLU A 115 4.40 -18.61 -21.74
N LEU A 116 4.76 -19.29 -20.64
CA LEU A 116 4.63 -20.75 -20.49
C LEU A 116 3.21 -21.19 -20.11
N ALA A 117 2.39 -20.26 -19.62
CA ALA A 117 1.08 -20.56 -19.07
C ALA A 117 0.11 -21.08 -20.14
N PRO A 118 -0.66 -22.14 -19.85
CA PRO A 118 -1.72 -22.59 -20.75
C PRO A 118 -2.81 -21.50 -20.92
N PRO A 119 -3.61 -21.53 -22.00
CA PRO A 119 -4.62 -20.50 -22.27
C PRO A 119 -5.67 -20.30 -21.16
N LYS A 120 -5.94 -21.32 -20.34
CA LYS A 120 -6.89 -21.26 -19.21
C LYS A 120 -6.20 -21.34 -17.85
N TRP A 121 -5.02 -20.74 -17.74
CA TRP A 121 -4.25 -20.76 -16.50
C TRP A 121 -4.91 -19.90 -15.42
N THR A 122 -5.26 -20.53 -14.32
CA THR A 122 -6.00 -19.90 -13.21
C THR A 122 -5.16 -18.90 -12.41
N GLU A 123 -3.83 -18.96 -12.50
CA GLU A 123 -2.93 -18.00 -11.84
C GLU A 123 -2.66 -16.75 -12.66
N ARG A 124 -3.01 -16.75 -13.96
CA ARG A 124 -2.70 -15.65 -14.87
C ARG A 124 -3.09 -14.28 -14.29
N PRO A 125 -4.29 -14.06 -13.72
CA PRO A 125 -4.65 -12.76 -13.13
C PRO A 125 -3.70 -12.29 -12.03
N ARG A 126 -3.33 -13.17 -11.11
CA ARG A 126 -2.41 -12.87 -10.00
C ARG A 126 -1.01 -12.54 -10.52
N VAL A 127 -0.53 -13.30 -11.51
CA VAL A 127 0.80 -13.07 -12.09
C VAL A 127 0.86 -11.73 -12.82
N VAL A 128 -0.20 -11.38 -13.57
CA VAL A 128 -0.32 -10.07 -14.21
C VAL A 128 -0.30 -8.95 -13.17
N GLU A 129 -1.14 -9.02 -12.13
CA GLU A 129 -1.17 -8.05 -11.03
C GLU A 129 0.21 -7.86 -10.40
N SER A 130 0.88 -8.95 -10.03
CA SER A 130 2.20 -8.92 -9.37
C SER A 130 3.27 -8.32 -10.28
N THR A 131 3.23 -8.66 -11.57
CA THR A 131 4.18 -8.12 -12.56
C THR A 131 3.98 -6.62 -12.75
N LEU A 132 2.73 -6.16 -12.88
CA LEU A 132 2.40 -4.74 -13.03
C LEU A 132 2.83 -3.93 -11.81
N LEU A 133 2.53 -4.43 -10.60
CA LEU A 133 2.91 -3.75 -9.37
C LEU A 133 4.44 -3.62 -9.25
N ALA A 134 5.16 -4.71 -9.54
CA ALA A 134 6.62 -4.69 -9.55
C ALA A 134 7.18 -3.70 -10.58
N MET A 135 6.63 -3.67 -11.81
CA MET A 135 7.04 -2.71 -12.83
C MET A 135 6.73 -1.26 -12.46
N LEU A 136 5.59 -0.99 -11.81
CA LEU A 136 5.25 0.34 -11.30
C LEU A 136 6.29 0.81 -10.28
N THR A 137 6.62 -0.03 -9.31
CA THR A 137 7.60 0.31 -8.26
C THR A 137 9.04 0.40 -8.78
N ALA A 138 9.35 -0.27 -9.89
CA ALA A 138 10.66 -0.25 -10.54
C ALA A 138 10.78 0.84 -11.62
N ASP A 139 9.80 1.76 -11.71
CA ASP A 139 9.76 2.86 -12.69
C ASP A 139 9.84 2.41 -14.15
N GLN A 140 9.19 1.28 -14.46
CA GLN A 140 9.12 0.70 -15.80
C GLN A 140 7.78 1.02 -16.49
N ALA A 141 7.34 2.27 -16.40
CA ALA A 141 6.02 2.72 -16.85
C ALA A 141 5.66 2.27 -18.28
N PRO A 142 6.54 2.38 -19.31
CA PRO A 142 6.22 1.91 -20.67
C PRO A 142 5.90 0.42 -20.74
N ARG A 143 6.72 -0.42 -20.10
CA ARG A 143 6.52 -1.89 -20.08
C ARG A 143 5.28 -2.27 -19.27
N CYS A 144 5.02 -1.54 -18.18
CA CYS A 144 3.83 -1.76 -17.36
C CYS A 144 2.54 -1.48 -18.15
N VAL A 145 2.48 -0.36 -18.87
CA VAL A 145 1.32 -0.01 -19.71
C VAL A 145 1.09 -1.02 -20.82
N GLU A 146 2.16 -1.46 -21.49
CA GLU A 146 2.08 -2.49 -22.53
C GLU A 146 1.46 -3.79 -21.99
N LEU A 147 1.95 -4.29 -20.86
CA LEU A 147 1.44 -5.50 -20.23
C LEU A 147 -0.03 -5.35 -19.80
N ALA A 148 -0.38 -4.23 -19.17
CA ALA A 148 -1.74 -4.00 -18.69
C ALA A 148 -2.74 -4.04 -19.85
N ARG A 149 -2.45 -3.33 -20.94
CA ARG A 149 -3.31 -3.26 -22.12
C ARG A 149 -3.40 -4.60 -22.87
N ALA A 150 -2.32 -5.38 -22.87
CA ALA A 150 -2.31 -6.70 -23.49
C ALA A 150 -3.14 -7.75 -22.72
N GLU A 151 -3.03 -7.77 -21.39
CA GLU A 151 -3.60 -8.86 -20.57
C GLU A 151 -5.02 -8.55 -20.06
N LEU A 152 -5.32 -7.29 -19.71
CA LEU A 152 -6.61 -6.92 -19.10
C LEU A 152 -7.83 -7.36 -19.94
N PRO A 153 -7.87 -7.22 -21.28
CA PRO A 153 -9.05 -7.64 -22.05
C PRO A 153 -9.38 -9.13 -21.92
N GLY A 154 -8.38 -9.99 -21.71
CA GLY A 154 -8.54 -11.46 -21.63
C GLY A 154 -8.79 -12.01 -20.23
N MET A 155 -8.65 -11.19 -19.18
CA MET A 155 -8.77 -11.66 -17.80
C MET A 155 -10.22 -11.88 -17.37
N ALA A 156 -10.49 -12.90 -16.55
CA ALA A 156 -11.80 -13.02 -15.90
C ALA A 156 -11.96 -11.96 -14.79
N SER A 157 -13.20 -11.57 -14.49
CA SER A 157 -13.51 -10.72 -13.33
C SER A 157 -12.97 -11.37 -12.06
N SER A 158 -12.15 -10.62 -11.32
CA SER A 158 -11.46 -11.06 -10.10
C SER A 158 -10.86 -9.84 -9.39
N PRO A 159 -10.54 -9.95 -8.08
CA PRO A 159 -9.79 -8.90 -7.39
C PRO A 159 -8.48 -8.52 -8.09
N SER A 160 -7.73 -9.51 -8.58
CA SER A 160 -6.49 -9.26 -9.33
C SER A 160 -6.70 -8.49 -10.63
N ARG A 161 -7.85 -8.67 -11.30
CA ARG A 161 -8.20 -7.87 -12.49
C ARG A 161 -8.49 -6.41 -12.12
N ALA A 162 -9.22 -6.18 -11.05
CA ALA A 162 -9.50 -4.83 -10.55
C ALA A 162 -8.20 -4.10 -10.17
N ASN A 163 -7.31 -4.77 -9.43
CA ASN A 163 -6.01 -4.21 -9.05
C ASN A 163 -5.11 -3.99 -10.27
N ALA A 164 -5.07 -4.93 -11.22
CA ALA A 164 -4.33 -4.76 -12.47
C ALA A 164 -4.84 -3.55 -13.29
N ALA A 165 -6.14 -3.28 -13.30
CA ALA A 165 -6.71 -2.10 -13.96
C ALA A 165 -6.24 -0.80 -13.26
N ALA A 166 -6.31 -0.75 -11.93
CA ALA A 166 -5.86 0.41 -11.15
C ALA A 166 -4.35 0.66 -11.32
N VAL A 167 -3.51 -0.37 -11.16
CA VAL A 167 -2.05 -0.29 -11.34
C VAL A 167 -1.70 0.09 -12.78
N GLY A 168 -2.39 -0.48 -13.76
CA GLY A 168 -2.24 -0.10 -15.17
C GLY A 168 -2.48 1.39 -15.37
N LEU A 169 -3.56 1.94 -14.82
CA LEU A 169 -3.85 3.38 -14.89
C LEU A 169 -2.75 4.22 -14.22
N PHE A 170 -2.25 3.82 -13.05
CA PHE A 170 -1.11 4.49 -12.43
C PHE A 170 0.15 4.44 -13.30
N CYS A 171 0.44 3.32 -13.95
CA CYS A 171 1.55 3.23 -14.91
C CYS A 171 1.36 4.16 -16.10
N ALA A 172 0.14 4.31 -16.62
CA ALA A 172 -0.15 5.26 -17.69
C ALA A 172 0.03 6.71 -17.26
N LEU A 173 -0.36 7.05 -16.02
CA LEU A 173 -0.12 8.37 -15.42
C LEU A 173 1.36 8.66 -15.22
N GLY A 174 2.16 7.62 -14.94
CA GLY A 174 3.62 7.68 -14.81
C GLY A 174 4.40 7.79 -16.12
N LEU A 175 3.75 7.66 -17.28
CA LEU A 175 4.40 7.96 -18.55
C LEU A 175 4.75 9.45 -18.65
N GLU A 176 5.84 9.75 -19.34
CA GLU A 176 6.25 11.11 -19.66
C GLU A 176 5.12 11.88 -20.36
N ARG A 177 4.89 13.14 -20.00
CA ARG A 177 3.80 13.94 -20.57
C ARG A 177 3.86 14.08 -22.10
N ALA A 178 5.06 14.00 -22.67
CA ALA A 178 5.28 14.08 -24.11
C ALA A 178 5.12 12.73 -24.83
N ASP A 179 4.96 11.61 -24.11
CA ASP A 179 4.80 10.28 -24.71
C ASP A 179 3.45 10.20 -25.45
N PRO A 180 3.43 9.92 -26.77
CA PRO A 180 2.20 9.82 -27.55
C PRO A 180 1.29 8.67 -27.12
N ALA A 181 1.81 7.65 -26.43
CA ALA A 181 1.03 6.54 -25.90
C ALA A 181 0.27 6.91 -24.62
N ARG A 182 0.65 7.98 -23.93
CA ARG A 182 0.12 8.35 -22.61
C ARG A 182 -1.39 8.60 -22.61
N ALA A 183 -1.86 9.55 -23.42
CA ALA A 183 -3.27 9.92 -23.42
C ALA A 183 -4.19 8.75 -23.85
N PRO A 184 -3.89 7.97 -24.90
CA PRO A 184 -4.65 6.77 -25.24
C PRO A 184 -4.65 5.72 -24.11
N ALA A 185 -3.50 5.48 -23.46
CA ALA A 185 -3.40 4.53 -22.38
C ALA A 185 -4.23 4.95 -21.16
N ILE A 186 -4.18 6.22 -20.77
CA ILE A 186 -5.00 6.76 -19.67
C ILE A 186 -6.49 6.54 -19.99
N ALA A 187 -6.96 6.93 -21.18
CA ALA A 187 -8.37 6.79 -21.55
C ALA A 187 -8.86 5.32 -21.52
N GLU A 188 -8.06 4.40 -22.04
CA GLU A 188 -8.38 2.96 -22.06
C GLU A 188 -8.43 2.37 -20.64
N LEU A 189 -7.39 2.65 -19.84
CA LEU A 189 -7.26 2.08 -18.50
C LEU A 189 -8.21 2.74 -17.49
N GLU A 190 -8.52 4.02 -17.65
CA GLU A 190 -9.57 4.69 -16.88
C GLU A 190 -10.94 4.05 -17.16
N THR A 191 -11.24 3.71 -18.42
CA THR A 191 -12.47 2.99 -18.78
C THR A 191 -12.53 1.61 -18.10
N ALA A 192 -11.39 0.89 -18.06
CA ALA A 192 -11.31 -0.38 -17.36
C ALA A 192 -11.57 -0.22 -15.85
N VAL A 193 -10.92 0.75 -15.19
CA VAL A 193 -11.12 1.04 -13.75
C VAL A 193 -12.58 1.40 -13.45
N GLN A 194 -13.23 2.19 -14.30
CA GLN A 194 -14.65 2.53 -14.13
C GLN A 194 -15.55 1.29 -14.20
N ALA A 195 -15.28 0.38 -15.14
CA ALA A 195 -16.04 -0.87 -15.28
C ALA A 195 -15.86 -1.79 -14.07
N GLU A 196 -14.63 -1.95 -13.57
CA GLU A 196 -14.35 -2.74 -12.36
C GLU A 196 -15.04 -2.13 -11.12
N LEU A 197 -15.04 -0.79 -11.01
CA LEU A 197 -15.72 -0.10 -9.92
C LEU A 197 -17.24 -0.27 -9.99
N GLU A 198 -17.84 -0.20 -11.17
CA GLU A 198 -19.27 -0.45 -11.35
C GLU A 198 -19.65 -1.89 -10.95
N GLN A 199 -18.86 -2.88 -11.38
CA GLN A 199 -19.07 -4.27 -10.98
C GLN A 199 -18.94 -4.46 -9.46
N ALA A 200 -17.93 -3.85 -8.85
CA ALA A 200 -17.67 -3.95 -7.43
C ALA A 200 -18.76 -3.32 -6.55
N LEU A 201 -19.42 -2.27 -7.04
CA LEU A 201 -20.53 -1.60 -6.35
C LEU A 201 -21.89 -2.24 -6.65
N GLY A 202 -21.96 -3.16 -7.61
CA GLY A 202 -23.16 -3.89 -7.98
C GLY A 202 -23.58 -4.95 -6.95
N PRO A 203 -24.76 -5.57 -7.14
CA PRO A 203 -25.33 -6.54 -6.19
C PRO A 203 -24.51 -7.83 -6.02
N HIS A 204 -23.56 -8.09 -6.92
CA HIS A 204 -22.67 -9.25 -6.92
C HIS A 204 -21.19 -8.85 -6.78
N GLY A 205 -20.92 -7.63 -6.29
CA GLY A 205 -19.55 -7.18 -6.03
C GLY A 205 -18.86 -8.07 -4.99
N THR A 206 -17.66 -8.54 -5.32
CA THR A 206 -16.85 -9.45 -4.47
C THR A 206 -15.54 -8.83 -4.00
N LEU A 207 -15.24 -7.61 -4.44
CA LEU A 207 -14.03 -6.89 -4.04
C LEU A 207 -14.09 -6.52 -2.56
N ASN A 208 -12.95 -6.60 -1.89
CA ASN A 208 -12.83 -6.04 -0.56
C ASN A 208 -12.78 -4.51 -0.64
N ALA A 209 -12.98 -3.84 0.48
CA ALA A 209 -13.05 -2.38 0.51
C ALA A 209 -11.72 -1.66 0.22
N ASP A 210 -10.59 -2.34 0.38
CA ASP A 210 -9.27 -1.84 0.03
C ASP A 210 -9.10 -1.79 -1.50
N ASP A 211 -9.45 -2.88 -2.20
CA ASP A 211 -9.44 -2.94 -3.68
C ASP A 211 -10.38 -1.88 -4.28
N VAL A 212 -11.60 -1.74 -3.74
CA VAL A 212 -12.55 -0.69 -4.17
C VAL A 212 -11.97 0.70 -3.92
N SER A 213 -11.28 0.89 -2.80
CA SER A 213 -10.61 2.15 -2.50
C SER A 213 -9.47 2.45 -3.48
N GLY A 214 -8.71 1.44 -3.92
CA GLY A 214 -7.65 1.59 -4.93
C GLY A 214 -8.20 2.02 -6.29
N LEU A 215 -9.36 1.50 -6.70
CA LEU A 215 -10.05 1.96 -7.92
C LEU A 215 -10.45 3.43 -7.83
N TYR A 216 -10.99 3.88 -6.70
CA TYR A 216 -11.31 5.29 -6.49
C TYR A 216 -10.07 6.18 -6.52
N ASP A 217 -8.97 5.77 -5.89
CA ASP A 217 -7.71 6.52 -5.86
C ASP A 217 -7.11 6.70 -7.25
N ALA A 218 -7.13 5.64 -8.07
CA ALA A 218 -6.69 5.70 -9.47
C ALA A 218 -7.52 6.70 -10.29
N LEU A 219 -8.85 6.73 -10.08
CA LEU A 219 -9.73 7.71 -10.74
C LEU A 219 -9.52 9.14 -10.24
N VAL A 220 -9.30 9.35 -8.95
CA VAL A 220 -8.95 10.68 -8.39
C VAL A 220 -7.66 11.18 -9.02
N SER A 221 -6.65 10.32 -9.11
CA SER A 221 -5.34 10.64 -9.70
C SER A 221 -5.44 10.99 -11.19
N ALA A 222 -6.26 10.26 -11.95
CA ALA A 222 -6.51 10.58 -13.36
C ALA A 222 -7.20 11.94 -13.54
N ARG A 223 -8.15 12.29 -12.66
CA ARG A 223 -8.82 13.60 -12.69
C ARG A 223 -7.86 14.74 -12.31
N GLU A 224 -6.99 14.51 -11.33
CA GLU A 224 -5.96 15.46 -10.94
C GLU A 224 -4.96 15.71 -12.07
N ASP A 225 -4.49 14.65 -12.74
CA ASP A 225 -3.58 14.78 -13.89
C ASP A 225 -4.21 15.55 -15.06
N ALA A 226 -5.51 15.35 -15.29
CA ALA A 226 -6.28 16.09 -16.30
C ALA A 226 -6.59 17.54 -15.91
N GLY A 227 -6.29 17.97 -14.67
CA GLY A 227 -6.71 19.27 -14.14
C GLY A 227 -8.23 19.41 -13.97
N ASP A 228 -8.97 18.30 -13.94
CA ASP A 228 -10.42 18.26 -13.78
C ASP A 228 -10.80 18.30 -12.29
N GLU A 229 -10.73 19.49 -11.70
CA GLU A 229 -11.05 19.69 -10.28
C GLU A 229 -12.50 19.30 -9.92
N ALA A 230 -13.45 19.54 -10.83
CA ALA A 230 -14.85 19.19 -10.60
C ALA A 230 -15.05 17.67 -10.60
N GLY A 231 -14.47 16.97 -11.58
CA GLY A 231 -14.48 15.51 -11.65
C GLY A 231 -13.74 14.86 -10.48
N LYS A 232 -12.58 15.41 -10.09
CA LYS A 232 -11.82 14.96 -8.91
C LYS A 232 -12.68 15.00 -7.65
N ARG A 233 -13.34 16.12 -7.38
CA ARG A 233 -14.25 16.28 -6.23
C ARG A 233 -15.44 15.32 -6.31
N ALA A 234 -16.02 15.10 -7.49
CA ALA A 234 -17.14 14.18 -7.66
C ALA A 234 -16.74 12.72 -7.36
N VAL A 235 -15.58 12.27 -7.84
CA VAL A 235 -15.03 10.93 -7.54
C VAL A 235 -14.70 10.82 -6.05
N ALA A 236 -14.00 11.80 -5.48
CA ALA A 236 -13.63 11.82 -4.06
C ALA A 236 -14.86 11.81 -3.13
N GLN A 237 -15.94 12.50 -3.51
CA GLN A 237 -17.19 12.48 -2.75
C GLN A 237 -17.84 11.09 -2.74
N ARG A 238 -17.84 10.38 -3.88
CA ARG A 238 -18.34 9.00 -3.96
C ARG A 238 -17.47 8.06 -3.13
N TRP A 239 -16.15 8.22 -3.21
CA TRP A 239 -15.18 7.45 -2.43
C TRP A 239 -15.39 7.64 -0.92
N ALA A 240 -15.49 8.89 -0.47
CA ALA A 240 -15.76 9.22 0.93
C ALA A 240 -17.08 8.58 1.41
N SER A 241 -18.16 8.71 0.64
CA SER A 241 -19.46 8.11 0.98
C SER A 241 -19.38 6.59 1.09
N TYR A 242 -18.66 5.93 0.17
CA TYR A 242 -18.42 4.49 0.23
C TYR A 242 -17.69 4.10 1.52
N LEU A 243 -16.59 4.77 1.84
CA LEU A 243 -15.77 4.46 3.02
C LEU A 243 -16.49 4.74 4.34
N GLU A 244 -17.30 5.80 4.42
CA GLU A 244 -18.17 6.05 5.57
C GLU A 244 -19.16 4.90 5.78
N ALA A 245 -19.75 4.39 4.70
CA ALA A 245 -20.66 3.25 4.77
C ALA A 245 -19.95 1.95 5.20
N GLN A 246 -18.70 1.74 4.80
CA GLN A 246 -17.90 0.59 5.27
C GLN A 246 -17.53 0.74 6.75
N ALA A 247 -17.07 1.92 7.16
CA ALA A 247 -16.73 2.22 8.55
C ALA A 247 -17.94 2.08 9.50
N ALA A 248 -19.13 2.47 9.05
CA ALA A 248 -20.37 2.31 9.82
C ALA A 248 -20.80 0.85 10.02
N LYS A 249 -20.40 -0.05 9.12
CA LYS A 249 -20.68 -1.49 9.20
C LYS A 249 -19.63 -2.27 10.00
N ALA A 250 -18.52 -1.64 10.35
CA ALA A 250 -17.42 -2.31 11.03
C ALA A 250 -17.87 -2.85 12.40
N PRO A 251 -17.55 -4.12 12.73
CA PRO A 251 -18.04 -4.78 13.94
C PRO A 251 -17.42 -4.27 15.24
N ASN A 252 -16.25 -3.62 15.17
CA ASN A 252 -15.51 -3.09 16.32
C ASN A 252 -14.62 -1.91 15.92
N ALA A 253 -13.92 -1.34 16.90
CA ALA A 253 -13.09 -0.15 16.70
C ALA A 253 -11.89 -0.43 15.80
N GLU A 254 -11.25 -1.59 15.95
CA GLU A 254 -10.10 -2.04 15.17
C GLU A 254 -10.48 -2.17 13.69
N ALA A 255 -11.59 -2.84 13.40
CA ALA A 255 -12.13 -3.01 12.06
C ALA A 255 -12.52 -1.66 11.43
N ARG A 256 -13.06 -0.73 12.23
CA ARG A 256 -13.42 0.62 11.75
C ARG A 256 -12.17 1.42 11.39
N ALA A 257 -11.14 1.36 12.22
CA ALA A 257 -9.91 2.15 12.06
C ALA A 257 -9.09 1.75 10.82
N VAL A 258 -9.31 0.55 10.26
CA VAL A 258 -8.74 0.15 8.95
C VAL A 258 -9.11 1.14 7.85
N PHE A 259 -10.27 1.78 7.92
CA PHE A 259 -10.72 2.74 6.90
C PHE A 259 -10.17 4.16 7.11
N ASP A 260 -9.52 4.47 8.24
CA ASP A 260 -9.20 5.86 8.60
C ASP A 260 -8.19 6.51 7.65
N SER A 261 -7.19 5.78 7.17
CA SER A 261 -6.25 6.29 6.16
C SER A 261 -6.97 6.63 4.85
N HIS A 262 -7.82 5.72 4.37
CA HIS A 262 -8.56 5.88 3.11
C HIS A 262 -9.58 7.03 3.22
N ARG A 263 -10.26 7.15 4.38
CA ARG A 263 -11.22 8.25 4.63
C ARG A 263 -10.51 9.59 4.65
N LEU A 264 -9.34 9.67 5.30
CA LEU A 264 -8.51 10.87 5.28
C LEU A 264 -8.06 11.23 3.86
N SER A 265 -7.58 10.27 3.06
CA SER A 265 -7.22 10.50 1.65
C SER A 265 -8.40 11.01 0.82
N ALA A 266 -9.57 10.40 0.93
CA ALA A 266 -10.77 10.86 0.24
C ALA A 266 -11.16 12.29 0.66
N TYR A 267 -11.04 12.63 1.94
CA TYR A 267 -11.30 13.99 2.43
C TYR A 267 -10.28 15.03 1.99
N LEU A 268 -9.02 14.64 1.84
CA LEU A 268 -7.98 15.49 1.26
C LEU A 268 -8.29 15.79 -0.21
N ALA A 269 -8.59 14.74 -1.00
CA ALA A 269 -8.94 14.89 -2.42
C ALA A 269 -10.22 15.72 -2.63
N LEU A 270 -11.19 15.61 -1.71
CA LEU A 270 -12.42 16.40 -1.71
C LEU A 270 -12.22 17.85 -1.24
N GLY A 271 -11.12 18.16 -0.56
CA GLY A 271 -10.88 19.44 0.09
C GLY A 271 -11.71 19.65 1.36
N GLU A 272 -12.19 18.58 1.99
CA GLU A 272 -13.04 18.60 3.20
C GLU A 272 -12.36 17.95 4.40
N VAL A 273 -11.06 18.25 4.60
CA VAL A 273 -10.20 17.61 5.62
C VAL A 273 -10.78 17.69 7.04
N ALA A 274 -11.59 18.71 7.35
CA ALA A 274 -12.26 18.86 8.64
C ALA A 274 -13.11 17.64 9.04
N ARG A 275 -13.64 16.89 8.05
CA ARG A 275 -14.40 15.65 8.28
C ARG A 275 -13.56 14.53 8.88
N ALA A 276 -12.25 14.55 8.69
CA ALA A 276 -11.34 13.57 9.26
C ALA A 276 -11.13 13.74 10.77
N VAL A 277 -11.28 14.94 11.31
CA VAL A 277 -10.98 15.23 12.73
C VAL A 277 -11.82 14.37 13.69
N PRO A 278 -13.17 14.41 13.66
CA PRO A 278 -13.98 13.68 14.65
C PRO A 278 -13.82 12.16 14.53
N MET A 279 -13.63 11.63 13.32
CA MET A 279 -13.42 10.18 13.16
C MET A 279 -12.08 9.73 13.74
N LEU A 280 -11.02 10.52 13.57
CA LEU A 280 -9.69 10.19 14.07
C LEU A 280 -9.58 10.36 15.58
N GLU A 281 -10.25 11.37 16.15
CA GLU A 281 -10.41 11.52 17.61
C GLU A 281 -11.15 10.32 18.22
N ALA A 282 -12.21 9.85 17.56
CA ALA A 282 -12.95 8.67 17.99
C ALA A 282 -12.10 7.40 17.93
N SER A 283 -11.31 7.21 16.87
CA SER A 283 -10.38 6.09 16.75
C SER A 283 -9.25 6.16 17.79
N GLU A 284 -8.66 7.34 18.03
CA GLU A 284 -7.64 7.52 19.07
C GLU A 284 -8.17 7.15 20.45
N LYS A 285 -9.39 7.58 20.78
CA LYS A 285 -10.03 7.24 22.07
C LYS A 285 -10.29 5.75 22.19
N ALA A 286 -10.70 5.10 21.12
CA ALA A 286 -11.04 3.67 21.12
C ALA A 286 -9.79 2.78 21.10
N LEU A 287 -8.68 3.27 20.55
CA LEU A 287 -7.42 2.53 20.35
C LEU A 287 -6.24 3.29 20.99
N PRO A 288 -6.22 3.45 22.33
CA PRO A 288 -5.25 4.33 23.00
C PRO A 288 -3.78 3.89 22.88
N GLY A 289 -3.52 2.64 22.45
CA GLY A 289 -2.17 2.11 22.21
C GLY A 289 -1.72 2.21 20.75
N ASP A 290 -2.59 2.61 19.82
CA ASP A 290 -2.27 2.74 18.40
C ASP A 290 -1.77 4.16 18.10
N TYR A 291 -0.58 4.27 17.51
CA TYR A 291 -0.02 5.58 17.11
C TYR A 291 -0.69 6.15 15.85
N ASN A 292 -1.37 5.30 15.07
CA ASN A 292 -1.89 5.70 13.76
C ASN A 292 -2.98 6.78 13.87
N PRO A 293 -4.01 6.67 14.74
CA PRO A 293 -5.01 7.73 14.88
C PRO A 293 -4.42 9.11 15.24
N PRO A 294 -3.58 9.28 16.28
CA PRO A 294 -3.00 10.59 16.57
C PRO A 294 -2.04 11.09 15.47
N ALA A 295 -1.32 10.20 14.77
CA ALA A 295 -0.45 10.60 13.65
C ALA A 295 -1.25 11.16 12.47
N ARG A 296 -2.35 10.48 12.10
CA ARG A 296 -3.28 10.92 11.05
C ARG A 296 -4.02 12.20 11.46
N LEU A 297 -4.41 12.31 12.73
CA LEU A 297 -5.05 13.50 13.28
C LEU A 297 -4.12 14.71 13.20
N ALA A 298 -2.84 14.54 13.54
CA ALA A 298 -1.83 15.58 13.41
C ALA A 298 -1.72 16.08 11.96
N TYR A 299 -1.69 15.16 10.99
CA TYR A 299 -1.67 15.54 9.56
C TYR A 299 -2.94 16.27 9.14
N ALA A 300 -4.13 15.78 9.52
CA ALA A 300 -5.40 16.45 9.19
C ALA A 300 -5.46 17.88 9.77
N LEU A 301 -5.05 18.06 11.03
CA LEU A 301 -5.01 19.36 11.70
C LEU A 301 -3.98 20.31 11.08
N PHE A 302 -2.82 19.78 10.67
CA PHE A 302 -1.81 20.53 9.93
C PHE A 302 -2.38 21.08 8.62
N LYS A 303 -3.05 20.24 7.83
CA LYS A 303 -3.69 20.65 6.56
C LYS A 303 -4.82 21.67 6.75
N LEU A 304 -5.39 21.76 7.96
CA LEU A 304 -6.37 22.78 8.34
C LEU A 304 -5.75 24.06 8.92
N GLY A 305 -4.42 24.15 9.01
CA GLY A 305 -3.71 25.27 9.64
C GLY A 305 -3.84 25.33 11.17
N ARG A 306 -4.37 24.28 11.81
CA ARG A 306 -4.52 24.19 13.27
C ARG A 306 -3.23 23.70 13.92
N PHE A 307 -2.14 24.45 13.72
CA PHE A 307 -0.79 23.97 14.01
C PHE A 307 -0.54 23.56 15.47
N LYS A 308 -1.10 24.28 16.45
CA LYS A 308 -0.97 23.93 17.87
C LYS A 308 -1.61 22.58 18.19
N ASP A 309 -2.81 22.34 17.66
CA ASP A 309 -3.53 21.08 17.84
C ASP A 309 -2.82 19.94 17.09
N ALA A 310 -2.29 20.24 15.89
CA ALA A 310 -1.49 19.30 15.11
C ALA A 310 -0.24 18.85 15.88
N LEU A 311 0.50 19.80 16.47
CA LEU A 311 1.68 19.51 17.28
C LEU A 311 1.31 18.68 18.51
N ALA A 312 0.21 19.02 19.19
CA ALA A 312 -0.28 18.26 20.34
C ALA A 312 -0.66 16.82 19.96
N ALA A 313 -1.31 16.59 18.81
CA ALA A 313 -1.60 15.24 18.31
C ALA A 313 -0.31 14.50 17.91
N ASN A 314 0.65 15.19 17.28
CA ASN A 314 1.96 14.64 16.94
C ASN A 314 2.73 14.18 18.19
N ASP A 315 2.70 14.96 19.28
CA ASP A 315 3.29 14.57 20.57
C ASP A 315 2.69 13.26 21.11
N ARG A 316 1.38 13.03 20.92
CA ARG A 316 0.72 11.77 21.33
C ARG A 316 1.19 10.61 20.46
N ALA A 317 1.27 10.80 19.15
CA ALA A 317 1.79 9.81 18.23
C ALA A 317 3.26 9.44 18.53
N LEU A 318 4.13 10.43 18.82
CA LEU A 318 5.54 10.20 19.11
C LEU A 318 5.81 9.41 20.40
N ARG A 319 4.85 9.39 21.34
CA ARG A 319 4.93 8.54 22.54
C ARG A 319 4.65 7.07 22.26
N LEU A 320 3.97 6.76 21.16
CA LEU A 320 3.51 5.42 20.82
C LEU A 320 4.28 4.82 19.66
N VAL A 321 4.69 5.63 18.68
CA VAL A 321 5.34 5.17 17.44
C VAL A 321 6.79 4.74 17.69
N TYR A 322 7.20 3.69 16.98
CA TYR A 322 8.55 3.13 16.96
C TYR A 322 8.94 2.75 15.53
N GLY A 323 10.15 2.20 15.37
CA GLY A 323 10.65 1.70 14.09
C GLY A 323 10.63 2.73 12.94
N PRO A 324 10.58 2.25 11.69
CA PRO A 324 10.57 3.11 10.50
C PRO A 324 9.42 4.13 10.45
N SER A 325 8.23 3.80 10.95
CA SER A 325 7.09 4.74 10.98
C SER A 325 7.36 6.00 11.80
N LYS A 326 8.24 5.93 12.81
CA LYS A 326 8.64 7.09 13.61
C LYS A 326 9.26 8.20 12.76
N LEU A 327 9.95 7.85 11.68
CA LEU A 327 10.56 8.82 10.76
C LEU A 327 9.49 9.73 10.16
N ARG A 328 8.40 9.16 9.64
CA ARG A 328 7.30 9.93 9.05
C ARG A 328 6.61 10.84 10.07
N VAL A 329 6.47 10.39 11.32
CA VAL A 329 5.87 11.20 12.38
C VAL A 329 6.77 12.39 12.74
N LEU A 330 8.09 12.21 12.76
CA LEU A 330 9.07 13.30 12.97
C LEU A 330 9.13 14.28 11.80
N GLU A 331 8.99 13.80 10.57
CA GLU A 331 8.89 14.67 9.40
C GLU A 331 7.63 15.53 9.42
N ASN A 332 6.48 14.94 9.73
CA ASN A 332 5.24 15.70 9.90
C ASN A 332 5.38 16.74 11.03
N ARG A 333 6.15 16.42 12.09
CA ARG A 333 6.48 17.39 13.14
C ARG A 333 7.26 18.58 12.58
N ALA A 334 8.27 18.33 11.74
CA ALA A 334 9.04 19.40 11.11
C ALA A 334 8.13 20.30 10.27
N GLU A 335 7.25 19.74 9.43
CA GLU A 335 6.29 20.49 8.62
C GLU A 335 5.34 21.34 9.49
N ILE A 336 4.83 20.79 10.60
CA ILE A 336 3.98 21.52 11.56
C ILE A 336 4.74 22.71 12.15
N LEU A 337 5.99 22.50 12.59
CA LEU A 337 6.82 23.54 13.21
C LEU A 337 7.23 24.63 12.20
N GLU A 338 7.52 24.24 10.94
CA GLU A 338 7.72 25.21 9.86
C GLU A 338 6.46 26.06 9.62
N GLY A 339 5.27 25.45 9.62
CA GLY A 339 3.99 26.16 9.54
C GLY A 339 3.75 27.14 10.70
N MET A 340 4.36 26.87 11.86
CA MET A 340 4.38 27.77 13.02
C MET A 340 5.50 28.83 12.95
N ASN A 341 6.33 28.82 11.90
CA ASN A 341 7.56 29.60 11.77
C ASN A 341 8.58 29.33 12.90
N ASP A 342 8.50 28.16 13.54
CA ASP A 342 9.52 27.64 14.47
C ASP A 342 10.57 26.84 13.70
N LEU A 343 11.44 27.56 12.98
CA LEU A 343 12.47 26.94 12.13
C LEU A 343 13.51 26.16 12.96
N ALA A 344 13.78 26.58 14.20
CA ALA A 344 14.70 25.88 15.07
C ALA A 344 14.11 24.53 15.55
N GLY A 345 12.83 24.52 15.91
CA GLY A 345 12.10 23.30 16.21
C GLY A 345 12.02 22.35 15.02
N ALA A 346 11.73 22.88 13.83
CA ALA A 346 11.69 22.08 12.60
C ALA A 346 13.05 21.44 12.27
N GLU A 347 14.15 22.19 12.40
CA GLU A 347 15.51 21.67 12.21
C GLU A 347 15.80 20.54 13.19
N LYS A 348 15.45 20.75 14.46
CA LYS A 348 15.60 19.72 15.49
C LYS A 348 14.81 18.46 15.13
N ALA A 349 13.56 18.60 14.67
CA ALA A 349 12.73 17.45 14.29
C ALA A 349 13.33 16.65 13.13
N LEU A 350 13.91 17.32 12.12
CA LEU A 350 14.60 16.64 11.02
C LEU A 350 15.89 15.95 11.47
N ARG A 351 16.67 16.57 12.36
CA ARG A 351 17.85 15.93 12.97
C ARG A 351 17.46 14.72 13.82
N ASP A 352 16.39 14.83 14.60
CA ASP A 352 15.83 13.71 15.37
C ASP A 352 15.39 12.57 14.43
N ALA A 353 14.84 12.88 13.25
CA ALA A 353 14.47 11.89 12.24
C ALA A 353 15.69 11.19 11.63
N ILE A 354 16.75 11.93 11.29
CA ILE A 354 18.01 11.35 10.78
C ILE A 354 18.64 10.45 11.85
N ALA A 355 18.74 10.92 13.10
CA ALA A 355 19.25 10.11 14.20
C ALA A 355 18.39 8.86 14.45
N ALA A 356 17.07 8.96 14.33
CA ALA A 356 16.17 7.82 14.43
C ALA A 356 16.39 6.82 13.28
N TRP A 357 16.69 7.28 12.05
CA TRP A 357 17.03 6.43 10.92
C TRP A 357 18.35 5.69 11.14
N GLU A 358 19.39 6.39 11.63
CA GLU A 358 20.70 5.79 11.94
C GLU A 358 20.60 4.70 13.01
N ALA A 359 19.68 4.85 13.95
CA ALA A 359 19.41 3.88 15.00
C ALA A 359 18.57 2.68 14.55
N LEU A 360 18.00 2.69 13.33
CA LEU A 360 17.27 1.54 12.80
C LEU A 360 18.25 0.39 12.52
N PRO A 361 17.82 -0.87 12.71
CA PRO A 361 18.49 -2.02 12.13
C PRO A 361 18.77 -1.84 10.64
N GLN A 362 19.92 -2.35 10.17
CA GLN A 362 20.36 -2.17 8.77
C GLN A 362 19.30 -2.62 7.76
N ALA A 363 18.58 -3.72 8.01
CA ALA A 363 17.51 -4.22 7.14
C ALA A 363 16.31 -3.26 7.01
N GLN A 364 16.17 -2.31 7.92
CA GLN A 364 15.11 -1.30 7.93
C GLN A 364 15.61 0.07 7.45
N GLN A 365 16.91 0.23 7.23
CA GLN A 365 17.51 1.47 6.74
C GLN A 365 17.32 1.59 5.23
N ARG A 366 16.35 2.42 4.82
CA ARG A 366 16.18 2.80 3.41
C ARG A 366 16.96 4.08 3.12
N GLU A 367 17.99 4.00 2.28
CA GLU A 367 18.88 5.13 1.97
C GLU A 367 18.13 6.31 1.32
N GLN A 368 17.12 6.02 0.50
CA GLN A 368 16.25 7.04 -0.10
C GLN A 368 15.53 7.90 0.96
N VAL A 369 15.21 7.32 2.12
CA VAL A 369 14.59 8.05 3.23
C VAL A 369 15.60 9.01 3.86
N ARG A 370 16.83 8.55 4.12
CA ARG A 370 17.92 9.40 4.63
C ARG A 370 18.16 10.60 3.73
N GLN A 371 18.37 10.37 2.43
CA GLN A 371 18.62 11.44 1.47
C GLN A 371 17.49 12.48 1.42
N ARG A 372 16.24 12.02 1.56
CA ARG A 372 15.08 12.92 1.62
C ARG A 372 15.08 13.78 2.90
N LEU A 373 15.42 13.20 4.04
CA LEU A 373 15.53 13.93 5.32
C LEU A 373 16.66 14.95 5.28
N GLU A 374 17.84 14.57 4.77
CA GLU A 374 19.00 15.46 4.61
C GLU A 374 18.68 16.63 3.68
N ARG A 375 18.05 16.38 2.52
CA ARG A 375 17.61 17.45 1.62
C ARG A 375 16.62 18.40 2.27
N ALA A 376 15.68 17.89 3.07
CA ALA A 376 14.73 18.74 3.80
C ALA A 376 15.46 19.62 4.83
N LEU A 377 16.46 19.08 5.52
CA LEU A 377 17.27 19.79 6.49
C LEU A 377 18.10 20.89 5.83
N GLU A 378 18.82 20.58 4.76
CA GLU A 378 19.60 21.56 3.98
C GLU A 378 18.72 22.70 3.46
N ALA A 379 17.54 22.37 2.92
CA ALA A 379 16.59 23.38 2.43
C ALA A 379 16.07 24.29 3.55
N LEU A 380 15.90 23.77 4.77
CA LEU A 380 15.51 24.57 5.94
C LEU A 380 16.66 25.47 6.43
N GLU A 381 17.88 24.96 6.50
CA GLU A 381 19.08 25.71 6.90
C GLU A 381 19.35 26.87 5.93
N ALA A 382 19.23 26.63 4.62
CA ALA A 382 19.37 27.68 3.60
C ALA A 382 18.34 28.81 3.79
N ARG A 383 17.08 28.47 4.10
CA ARG A 383 16.01 29.46 4.38
C ARG A 383 16.28 30.30 5.63
N ARG A 384 16.93 29.72 6.65
CA ARG A 384 17.33 30.45 7.85
C ARG A 384 18.50 31.40 7.56
N GLY A 385 19.48 30.94 6.77
CA GLY A 385 20.64 31.74 6.38
C GLY A 385 20.32 32.97 5.53
N MET A 386 19.20 32.97 4.81
CA MET A 386 18.71 34.14 4.03
C MET A 386 17.95 35.19 4.86
N LYS A 387 17.57 34.88 6.11
CA LYS A 387 16.83 35.78 7.02
C LYS A 387 17.74 36.55 7.99
N HIS A 388 19.05 36.34 7.91
CA HIS A 388 20.09 37.09 8.62
C HIS A 388 20.93 37.86 7.60
#